data_AF-A0A257MQ39-F1
#
_entry.id   AF-A0A257MQ39-F1
#
_cell.length_a   1.000
_cell.length_b   1.000
_cell.length_c   1.000
_cell.angle_alpha   90.00
_cell.angle_beta   90.00
_cell.angle_gamma   90.00
#
_symmetry.space_group_name_H-M   'P 1'
#
loop_
_entity.id
_entity.type
_entity.pdbx_description
1 polymer ?
#
loop_
_entity_poly.entity_id
_entity_poly.type
_entity_poly.pdbx_seq_one_letter_code
_entity_poly.pdbx_strand_id
1 'polypeptide(L)'
;IVWTFGAMGFLHIPFTMVSMSAFPVLIGIGIDYAIQFHNRIDEEFTKGSSPMAAVIETVGHVSLPVMIALIITAMGFVSLLTSSVPMTRDFGLLCLVGLFLCYLSALFVGVSLLYMVEKRNCSRAKAKSENAAASGPKDTVIGGIIERVSDICIQRWRLVLAAALFLSMAGIYADTQVQVDTDFKNYVPQDLPPLIDFRHMSDIFGGTDTLDLIVQAGDITDPDTMHWMDEFCIYLKNSRDQVRGYDSVAASIKLANGGEIPWDQTQIRGLIEAIPASILSRQLDGHDTALIKLNVGQELTNLGAEGTDRLIKEIDKDIVWHQPPPGVSVRQTGDAVVMTTVIGALTTGRTEMTLLGLVLIFAVLLLIYRDLIKALLPVLPMLVVIGWMGGVMYLADMKYTPLTATLGALILGVGSEYAILMMERFYEELAKIGEPMEALKITARRIGSALIASGLTTVFGFAALISSPFLITNNFGSVTVLAIILALLTTFTVFVVLMYRMEIRRSAVENAKYELKKAFRLIAGRG
;
A
#
# COMPACT_ATOMS: atom_id res chain seq x y z
N ILE A 1 16.54 -10.78 3.13
CA ILE A 1 16.91 -9.72 4.09
C ILE A 1 18.38 -9.30 3.97
N VAL A 2 19.38 -10.12 4.34
CA VAL A 2 20.80 -9.73 4.23
C VAL A 2 21.18 -9.33 2.80
N TRP A 3 20.76 -10.12 1.80
CA TRP A 3 20.95 -9.77 0.39
C TRP A 3 20.20 -8.49 0.00
N THR A 4 19.05 -8.23 0.61
CA THR A 4 18.26 -7.01 0.39
C THR A 4 19.01 -5.77 0.90
N PHE A 5 19.67 -5.84 2.07
CA PHE A 5 20.56 -4.77 2.55
C PHE A 5 21.73 -4.52 1.60
N GLY A 6 22.34 -5.59 1.07
CA GLY A 6 23.40 -5.47 0.06
C GLY A 6 22.90 -4.78 -1.22
N ALA A 7 21.72 -5.17 -1.71
CA ALA A 7 21.09 -4.55 -2.87
C ALA A 7 20.72 -3.09 -2.63
N MET A 8 20.27 -2.75 -1.42
CA MET A 8 19.94 -1.37 -1.02
C MET A 8 21.17 -0.46 -1.11
N GLY A 9 22.33 -0.91 -0.62
CA GLY A 9 23.59 -0.19 -0.74
C GLY A 9 24.07 -0.04 -2.19
N PHE A 10 23.90 -1.08 -3.01
CA PHE A 10 24.30 -1.07 -4.42
C PHE A 10 23.40 -0.17 -5.29
N LEU A 11 22.09 -0.15 -5.01
CA LEU A 11 21.10 0.63 -5.75
C LEU A 11 20.91 2.06 -5.19
N HIS A 12 21.67 2.45 -4.16
CA HIS A 12 21.56 3.73 -3.47
C HIS A 12 20.13 4.06 -2.99
N ILE A 13 19.38 3.05 -2.54
CA ILE A 13 18.03 3.25 -2.00
C ILE A 13 18.15 3.85 -0.59
N PRO A 14 17.46 4.98 -0.30
CA PRO A 14 17.61 5.66 0.99
C PRO A 14 17.03 4.87 2.16
N PHE A 15 17.71 4.98 3.30
CA PHE A 15 17.29 4.39 4.56
C PHE A 15 16.30 5.33 5.27
N THR A 16 15.01 5.02 5.16
CA THR A 16 13.90 5.84 5.68
C THR A 16 13.03 5.02 6.63
N MET A 17 12.22 5.68 7.46
CA MET A 17 11.26 5.00 8.34
C MET A 17 10.30 4.08 7.55
N VAL A 18 9.95 4.50 6.34
CA VAL A 18 9.06 3.77 5.44
C VAL A 18 9.77 2.60 4.76
N SER A 19 10.99 2.78 4.25
CA SER A 19 11.75 1.67 3.66
C SER A 19 12.10 0.61 4.71
N MET A 20 12.33 0.99 5.98
CA MET A 20 12.48 0.01 7.08
C MET A 20 11.26 -0.88 7.28
N SER A 21 10.06 -0.35 7.01
CA SER A 21 8.83 -1.11 7.16
C SER A 21 8.76 -2.27 6.16
N ALA A 22 9.54 -2.26 5.08
CA ALA A 22 9.59 -3.38 4.13
C ALA A 22 10.25 -4.64 4.70
N PHE A 23 11.13 -4.55 5.70
CA PHE A 23 11.84 -5.75 6.17
C PHE A 23 10.94 -6.75 6.88
N PRO A 24 10.08 -6.35 7.84
CA PRO A 24 9.11 -7.28 8.43
C PRO A 24 8.14 -7.87 7.40
N VAL A 25 7.77 -7.07 6.38
CA VAL A 25 6.97 -7.55 5.23
C VAL A 25 7.70 -8.66 4.48
N LEU A 26 8.97 -8.45 4.14
CA LEU A 26 9.79 -9.43 3.43
C LEU A 26 10.06 -10.69 4.25
N ILE A 27 10.07 -10.60 5.58
CA ILE A 27 10.12 -11.78 6.46
C ILE A 27 8.81 -12.55 6.35
N GLY A 28 7.68 -11.87 6.47
CA GLY A 28 6.35 -12.50 6.38
C GLY A 28 6.11 -13.20 5.04
N ILE A 29 6.40 -12.53 3.91
CA ILE A 29 6.24 -13.10 2.56
C ILE A 29 7.37 -14.09 2.23
N GLY A 30 8.60 -13.82 2.65
CA GLY A 30 9.75 -14.66 2.32
C GLY A 30 9.71 -16.04 2.97
N ILE A 31 9.15 -16.16 4.18
CA ILE A 31 8.95 -17.44 4.86
C ILE A 31 7.91 -18.30 4.12
N ASP A 32 6.90 -17.67 3.51
CA ASP A 32 5.85 -18.38 2.77
C ASP A 32 6.44 -19.25 1.65
N TYR A 33 7.35 -18.69 0.84
CA TYR A 33 8.02 -19.46 -0.21
C TYR A 33 8.73 -20.70 0.33
N ALA A 34 9.41 -20.58 1.48
CA ALA A 34 10.07 -21.73 2.10
C ALA A 34 9.04 -22.78 2.60
N ILE A 35 7.90 -22.35 3.15
CA ILE A 35 6.81 -23.25 3.58
C ILE A 35 6.24 -24.02 2.39
N GLN A 36 6.02 -23.36 1.25
CA GLN A 36 5.46 -24.00 0.06
C GLN A 36 6.40 -25.06 -0.51
N PHE A 37 7.70 -24.75 -0.62
CA PHE A 37 8.70 -25.75 -1.02
C PHE A 37 8.79 -26.90 -0.02
N HIS A 38 8.83 -26.62 1.29
CA HIS A 38 8.92 -27.65 2.32
C HIS A 38 7.72 -28.60 2.32
N ASN A 39 6.49 -28.07 2.27
CA ASN A 39 5.28 -28.89 2.26
C ASN A 39 5.20 -29.82 1.04
N ARG A 40 5.67 -29.36 -0.13
CA ARG A 40 5.69 -30.23 -1.32
C ARG A 40 6.73 -31.33 -1.19
N ILE A 41 7.92 -31.00 -0.71
CA ILE A 41 8.98 -31.97 -0.50
C ILE A 41 8.45 -33.08 0.43
N ASP A 42 7.84 -32.71 1.57
CA ASP A 42 7.21 -33.65 2.51
C ASP A 42 6.09 -34.50 1.84
N GLU A 43 5.27 -33.90 0.97
CA GLU A 43 4.23 -34.64 0.20
C GLU A 43 4.86 -35.67 -0.76
N GLU A 44 5.97 -35.35 -1.43
CA GLU A 44 6.66 -36.30 -2.32
C GLU A 44 7.43 -37.39 -1.54
N PHE A 45 7.95 -37.07 -0.36
CA PHE A 45 8.56 -38.06 0.52
C PHE A 45 7.57 -39.09 1.05
N THR A 46 6.39 -38.64 1.47
CA THR A 46 5.34 -39.55 1.97
C THR A 46 4.84 -40.51 0.89
N LYS A 47 5.02 -40.19 -0.39
CA LYS A 47 4.78 -41.11 -1.52
C LYS A 47 5.89 -42.16 -1.73
N GLY A 48 6.98 -42.10 -0.95
CA GLY A 48 8.08 -43.08 -1.00
C GLY A 48 9.20 -42.73 -1.99
N SER A 49 9.25 -41.51 -2.50
CA SER A 49 10.32 -41.05 -3.41
C SER A 49 11.67 -40.97 -2.71
N SER A 50 12.76 -41.24 -3.45
CA SER A 50 14.12 -41.00 -2.94
C SER A 50 14.32 -39.50 -2.66
N PRO A 51 15.19 -39.11 -1.70
CA PRO A 51 15.39 -37.70 -1.36
C PRO A 51 15.73 -36.79 -2.54
N MET A 52 16.49 -37.33 -3.49
CA MET A 52 16.88 -36.59 -4.68
C MET A 52 15.74 -36.49 -5.69
N ALA A 53 14.93 -37.55 -5.84
CA ALA A 53 13.76 -37.53 -6.72
C ALA A 53 12.68 -36.57 -6.21
N ALA A 54 12.41 -36.57 -4.89
CA ALA A 54 11.43 -35.67 -4.28
C ALA A 54 11.78 -34.18 -4.49
N VAL A 55 13.07 -33.84 -4.38
CA VAL A 55 13.56 -32.48 -4.62
C VAL A 55 13.43 -32.09 -6.10
N ILE A 56 13.85 -32.97 -7.02
CA ILE A 56 13.75 -32.70 -8.47
C ILE A 56 12.29 -32.50 -8.88
N GLU A 57 11.39 -33.37 -8.39
CA GLU A 57 9.96 -33.28 -8.68
C GLU A 57 9.34 -32.00 -8.11
N THR A 58 9.74 -31.62 -6.89
CA THR A 58 9.28 -30.38 -6.26
C THR A 58 9.74 -29.16 -7.06
N VAL A 59 11.01 -29.10 -7.45
CA VAL A 59 11.51 -27.98 -8.27
C VAL A 59 10.84 -27.98 -9.65
N GLY A 60 10.56 -29.14 -10.24
CA GLY A 60 9.88 -29.24 -11.53
C GLY A 60 8.43 -28.77 -11.52
N HIS A 61 7.67 -29.08 -10.45
CA HIS A 61 6.22 -28.86 -10.44
C HIS A 61 5.72 -27.75 -9.51
N VAL A 62 6.44 -27.40 -8.43
CA VAL A 62 6.01 -26.37 -7.47
C VAL A 62 6.67 -25.02 -7.71
N SER A 63 7.86 -24.99 -8.34
CA SER A 63 8.48 -23.70 -8.68
C SER A 63 7.61 -22.86 -9.61
N LEU A 64 6.81 -23.47 -10.49
CA LEU A 64 5.96 -22.74 -11.43
C LEU A 64 4.77 -22.04 -10.74
N PRO A 65 3.91 -22.71 -9.94
CA PRO A 65 2.89 -22.02 -9.14
C PRO A 65 3.44 -20.93 -8.22
N VAL A 66 4.55 -21.20 -7.54
CA VAL A 66 5.21 -20.22 -6.64
C VAL A 66 5.75 -19.03 -7.44
N MET A 67 6.34 -19.26 -8.61
CA MET A 67 6.83 -18.21 -9.49
C MET A 67 5.68 -17.35 -10.06
N ILE A 68 4.54 -17.96 -10.39
CA ILE A 68 3.33 -17.22 -10.79
C ILE A 68 2.91 -16.30 -9.64
N ALA A 69 2.78 -16.83 -8.42
CA ALA A 69 2.44 -16.04 -7.24
C ALA A 69 3.44 -14.89 -7.02
N LEU A 70 4.75 -15.16 -7.11
CA LEU A 70 5.80 -14.14 -7.05
C LEU A 70 5.62 -13.02 -8.08
N ILE A 71 5.38 -13.36 -9.35
CA ILE A 71 5.22 -12.36 -10.41
C ILE A 71 4.00 -11.49 -10.12
N ILE A 72 2.90 -12.08 -9.65
CA ILE A 72 1.69 -11.35 -9.32
C ILE A 72 1.90 -10.41 -8.13
N THR A 73 2.51 -10.89 -7.05
CA THR A 73 2.86 -10.05 -5.90
C THR A 73 3.83 -8.93 -6.30
N ALA A 74 4.79 -9.22 -7.18
CA ALA A 74 5.69 -8.22 -7.74
C ALA A 74 4.95 -7.17 -8.59
N MET A 75 3.96 -7.54 -9.39
CA MET A 75 3.13 -6.56 -10.14
C MET A 75 2.34 -5.64 -9.22
N GLY A 76 1.87 -6.16 -8.08
CA GLY A 76 1.32 -5.34 -7.00
C GLY A 76 2.34 -4.27 -6.56
N PHE A 77 3.59 -4.67 -6.30
CA PHE A 77 4.65 -3.73 -5.91
C PHE A 77 5.10 -2.77 -7.03
N VAL A 78 5.09 -3.20 -8.29
CA VAL A 78 5.37 -2.33 -9.44
C VAL A 78 4.38 -1.16 -9.48
N SER A 79 3.12 -1.39 -9.12
CA SER A 79 2.14 -0.31 -9.10
C SER A 79 2.45 0.82 -8.11
N LEU A 80 3.17 0.53 -7.03
CA LEU A 80 3.58 1.56 -6.07
C LEU A 80 4.63 2.52 -6.65
N LEU A 81 5.39 2.09 -7.67
CA LEU A 81 6.41 2.92 -8.31
C LEU A 81 5.82 4.12 -9.06
N THR A 82 4.53 4.10 -9.39
CA THR A 82 3.85 5.21 -10.06
C THR A 82 3.41 6.31 -9.09
N SER A 83 3.43 6.06 -7.78
CA SER A 83 3.06 7.06 -6.76
C SER A 83 3.86 8.34 -6.93
N SER A 84 3.29 9.52 -6.76
CA SER A 84 4.05 10.78 -6.74
C SER A 84 4.87 10.98 -5.44
N VAL A 85 4.59 10.20 -4.39
CA VAL A 85 5.25 10.30 -3.09
C VAL A 85 6.50 9.40 -3.04
N PRO A 86 7.72 9.97 -2.86
CA PRO A 86 8.96 9.20 -2.88
C PRO A 86 8.99 8.04 -1.87
N MET A 87 8.47 8.26 -0.65
CA MET A 87 8.44 7.24 0.40
C MET A 87 7.72 5.95 -0.06
N THR A 88 6.63 6.10 -0.82
CA THR A 88 5.86 4.99 -1.37
C THR A 88 6.62 4.26 -2.49
N ARG A 89 7.31 5.01 -3.35
CA ARG A 89 8.15 4.44 -4.42
C ARG A 89 9.30 3.63 -3.84
N ASP A 90 10.01 4.18 -2.86
CA ASP A 90 11.16 3.54 -2.21
C ASP A 90 10.74 2.24 -1.51
N PHE A 91 9.59 2.26 -0.84
CA PHE A 91 8.99 1.06 -0.25
C PHE A 91 8.66 0.01 -1.30
N GLY A 92 7.98 0.38 -2.39
CA GLY A 92 7.65 -0.53 -3.49
C GLY A 92 8.88 -1.15 -4.14
N LEU A 93 9.91 -0.34 -4.41
CA LEU A 93 11.17 -0.79 -5.00
C LEU A 93 11.89 -1.78 -4.08
N LEU A 94 11.97 -1.48 -2.79
CA LEU A 94 12.62 -2.34 -1.80
C LEU A 94 11.87 -3.67 -1.62
N CYS A 95 10.53 -3.63 -1.59
CA CYS A 95 9.71 -4.84 -1.56
C CYS A 95 9.90 -5.69 -2.81
N LEU A 96 9.94 -5.09 -4.01
CA LEU A 96 10.13 -5.82 -5.27
C LEU A 96 11.49 -6.54 -5.32
N VAL A 97 12.57 -5.82 -5.02
CA VAL A 97 13.93 -6.39 -4.95
C VAL A 97 14.00 -7.45 -3.86
N GLY A 98 13.46 -7.15 -2.68
CA GLY A 98 13.47 -8.06 -1.56
C GLY A 98 12.71 -9.36 -1.83
N LEU A 99 11.55 -9.28 -2.48
CA LEU A 99 10.70 -10.42 -2.79
C LEU A 99 11.37 -11.36 -3.78
N PHE A 100 11.98 -10.80 -4.84
CA PHE A 100 12.79 -11.58 -5.78
C PHE A 100 13.97 -12.28 -5.10
N LEU A 101 14.69 -11.57 -4.22
CA LEU A 101 15.82 -12.15 -3.48
C LEU A 101 15.35 -13.21 -2.46
N CYS A 102 14.19 -13.04 -1.83
CA CYS A 102 13.59 -14.05 -0.95
C CYS A 102 13.27 -15.34 -1.72
N TYR A 103 12.69 -15.24 -2.92
CA TYR A 103 12.44 -16.41 -3.76
C TYR A 103 13.71 -17.12 -4.20
N LEU A 104 14.73 -16.38 -4.67
CA LEU A 104 16.02 -16.98 -5.01
C LEU A 104 16.65 -17.68 -3.79
N SER A 105 16.55 -17.07 -2.61
CA SER A 105 17.03 -17.67 -1.37
C SER A 105 16.26 -18.95 -1.03
N ALA A 106 14.93 -18.97 -1.14
CA ALA A 106 14.12 -20.15 -0.89
C ALA A 106 14.43 -21.28 -1.89
N LEU A 107 14.56 -20.96 -3.18
CA LEU A 107 14.82 -21.92 -4.25
C LEU A 107 16.23 -22.52 -4.15
N PHE A 108 17.27 -21.71 -3.96
CA PHE A 108 18.65 -22.20 -3.94
C PHE A 108 19.09 -22.66 -2.56
N VAL A 109 18.93 -21.82 -1.54
CA VAL A 109 19.42 -22.09 -0.18
C VAL A 109 18.43 -22.99 0.56
N GLY A 110 17.14 -22.68 0.50
CA GLY A 110 16.08 -23.43 1.18
C GLY A 110 16.02 -24.89 0.74
N VAL A 111 15.89 -25.14 -0.57
CA VAL A 111 15.84 -26.50 -1.13
C VAL A 111 17.13 -27.29 -0.84
N SER A 112 18.30 -26.66 -0.95
CA SER A 112 19.58 -27.32 -0.65
C SER A 112 19.69 -27.73 0.82
N LEU A 113 19.28 -26.85 1.74
CA LEU A 113 19.28 -27.14 3.18
C LEU A 113 18.29 -28.24 3.53
N LEU A 114 17.07 -28.19 2.99
CA LEU A 114 16.04 -29.22 3.18
C LEU A 114 16.56 -30.59 2.74
N TYR A 115 17.14 -30.68 1.54
CA TYR A 115 17.76 -31.91 1.05
C TYR A 115 18.84 -32.45 2.00
N MET A 116 19.71 -31.59 2.55
CA MET A 116 20.75 -32.02 3.50
C MET A 116 20.16 -32.54 4.81
N VAL A 117 19.14 -31.86 5.35
CA VAL A 117 18.46 -32.26 6.58
C VAL A 117 17.75 -33.59 6.41
N GLU A 118 17.03 -33.77 5.30
CA GLU A 118 16.28 -35.00 5.01
C GLU A 118 17.20 -36.16 4.69
N LYS A 119 18.27 -35.95 3.93
CA LYS A 119 19.30 -36.98 3.72
C LYS A 119 19.88 -37.48 5.04
N ARG A 120 20.10 -36.57 6.00
CA ARG A 120 20.57 -36.92 7.35
C ARG A 120 19.51 -37.67 8.16
N ASN A 121 18.25 -37.28 8.04
CA ASN A 121 17.13 -37.95 8.71
C ASN A 121 16.81 -39.33 8.11
N CYS A 122 16.95 -39.53 6.79
CA CYS A 122 16.86 -40.84 6.14
C CYS A 122 17.93 -41.83 6.65
N SER A 123 19.15 -41.35 6.91
CA SER A 123 20.21 -42.16 7.53
C SER A 123 19.83 -42.62 8.94
N ARG A 124 19.04 -41.82 9.66
CA ARG A 124 18.54 -42.11 11.01
C ARG A 124 17.25 -42.95 11.02
N ALA A 125 16.38 -42.78 10.02
CA ALA A 125 15.12 -43.50 9.85
C ALA A 125 15.31 -44.94 9.36
N LYS A 126 16.39 -45.23 8.60
CA LYS A 126 16.78 -46.60 8.26
C LYS A 126 17.11 -47.48 9.49
N ALA A 127 17.42 -46.88 10.65
CA ALA A 127 17.63 -47.60 11.91
C ALA A 127 16.34 -47.82 12.72
N LYS A 128 15.18 -47.28 12.29
CA LYS A 128 13.93 -47.32 13.06
C LYS A 128 12.69 -47.79 12.28
N SER A 129 12.83 -48.19 11.02
CA SER A 129 11.70 -48.49 10.15
C SER A 129 11.64 -49.96 9.74
N GLU A 130 11.22 -50.82 10.68
CA GLU A 130 10.58 -52.11 10.36
C GLU A 130 9.07 -52.10 10.69
N ASN A 131 8.51 -50.99 11.22
CA ASN A 131 7.12 -50.93 11.70
C ASN A 131 6.31 -49.65 11.34
N ALA A 132 6.73 -48.86 10.35
CA ALA A 132 6.02 -47.62 9.99
C ALA A 132 5.67 -47.50 8.49
N ALA A 133 5.47 -48.64 7.82
CA ALA A 133 4.95 -48.67 6.44
C ALA A 133 3.42 -48.78 6.47
N ALA A 134 2.74 -47.67 6.77
CA ALA A 134 1.33 -47.39 6.39
C ALA A 134 0.79 -46.21 7.22
N SER A 135 1.09 -44.98 6.84
CA SER A 135 0.23 -43.85 7.22
C SER A 135 0.26 -42.84 6.11
N GLY A 136 -0.85 -42.74 5.38
CA GLY A 136 -1.12 -41.67 4.42
C GLY A 136 -1.09 -40.28 5.08
N PRO A 137 -1.28 -39.20 4.30
CA PRO A 137 -1.16 -37.84 4.80
C PRO A 137 -2.08 -37.65 6.01
N LYS A 138 -1.50 -37.21 7.14
CA LYS A 138 -2.25 -37.02 8.39
C LYS A 138 -3.34 -35.98 8.16
N ASP A 139 -4.60 -36.38 8.30
CA ASP A 139 -5.74 -35.47 8.36
C ASP A 139 -5.47 -34.41 9.45
N THR A 140 -5.24 -33.16 9.04
CA THR A 140 -5.10 -32.07 9.99
C THR A 140 -6.48 -31.62 10.46
N VAL A 141 -6.63 -31.40 11.76
CA VAL A 141 -7.89 -30.87 12.35
C VAL A 141 -8.31 -29.58 11.67
N ILE A 142 -7.34 -28.74 11.29
CA ILE A 142 -7.52 -27.51 10.54
C ILE A 142 -8.12 -27.77 9.15
N GLY A 143 -7.59 -28.74 8.40
CA GLY A 143 -8.11 -29.11 7.08
C GLY A 143 -9.58 -29.55 7.12
N GLY A 144 -9.97 -30.30 8.15
CA GLY A 144 -11.38 -30.70 8.35
C GLY A 144 -12.32 -29.53 8.67
N ILE A 145 -11.85 -28.50 9.36
CA ILE A 145 -12.63 -27.27 9.60
C ILE A 145 -12.83 -26.50 8.29
N ILE A 146 -11.76 -26.32 7.50
CA ILE A 146 -11.81 -25.60 6.22
C ILE A 146 -12.77 -26.30 5.25
N GLU A 147 -12.75 -27.63 5.20
CA GLU A 147 -13.69 -28.41 4.39
C GLU A 147 -15.15 -28.12 4.78
N ARG A 148 -15.47 -28.14 6.09
CA ARG A 148 -16.84 -27.83 6.56
C ARG A 148 -17.26 -26.40 6.24
N VAL A 149 -16.36 -25.43 6.42
CA VAL A 149 -16.62 -24.02 6.08
C VAL A 149 -16.90 -23.89 4.58
N SER A 150 -16.08 -24.54 3.75
CA SER A 150 -16.25 -24.56 2.30
C SER A 150 -17.60 -25.14 1.90
N ASP A 151 -17.99 -26.30 2.46
CA ASP A 151 -19.28 -26.95 2.19
C ASP A 151 -20.47 -26.03 2.56
N ILE A 152 -20.43 -25.38 3.73
CA ILE A 152 -21.47 -24.44 4.16
C ILE A 152 -21.56 -23.24 3.21
N CYS A 153 -20.41 -22.67 2.83
CA CYS A 153 -20.33 -21.53 1.93
C CYS A 153 -20.89 -21.86 0.54
N ILE A 154 -20.61 -23.05 0.02
CA ILE A 154 -21.11 -23.52 -1.28
C ILE A 154 -22.62 -23.75 -1.24
N GLN A 155 -23.13 -24.39 -0.19
CA GLN A 155 -24.57 -24.62 -0.02
C GLN A 155 -25.34 -23.29 0.08
N ARG A 156 -24.77 -22.30 0.77
CA ARG A 156 -25.37 -20.97 0.96
C ARG A 156 -24.76 -19.88 0.06
N TRP A 157 -24.29 -20.25 -1.13
CA TRP A 157 -23.50 -19.37 -2.01
C TRP A 157 -24.14 -18.01 -2.29
N ARG A 158 -25.48 -17.94 -2.45
CA ARG A 158 -26.19 -16.68 -2.70
C ARG A 158 -26.05 -15.70 -1.53
N LEU A 159 -26.19 -16.20 -0.31
CA LEU A 159 -26.07 -15.38 0.90
C LEU A 159 -24.62 -14.93 1.10
N VAL A 160 -23.66 -15.82 0.88
CA VAL A 160 -22.23 -15.49 1.00
C VAL A 160 -21.84 -14.38 0.02
N LEU A 161 -22.18 -14.53 -1.26
CA LEU A 161 -21.85 -13.52 -2.27
C LEU A 161 -22.63 -12.21 -2.07
N ALA A 162 -23.92 -12.29 -1.69
CA ALA A 162 -24.72 -11.09 -1.43
C ALA A 162 -24.20 -10.32 -0.20
N ALA A 163 -23.86 -11.02 0.89
CA ALA A 163 -23.29 -10.40 2.08
C ALA A 163 -21.90 -9.80 1.78
N ALA A 164 -21.06 -10.53 1.04
CA ALA A 164 -19.74 -10.03 0.65
C ALA A 164 -19.82 -8.77 -0.21
N LEU A 165 -20.70 -8.77 -1.21
CA LEU A 165 -20.94 -7.61 -2.08
C LEU A 165 -21.53 -6.44 -1.29
N PHE A 166 -22.53 -6.69 -0.44
CA PHE A 166 -23.16 -5.64 0.37
C PHE A 166 -22.15 -4.98 1.31
N LEU A 167 -21.37 -5.77 2.06
CA LEU A 167 -20.33 -5.25 2.95
C LEU A 167 -19.22 -4.55 2.17
N SER A 168 -18.87 -5.03 0.98
CA SER A 168 -17.88 -4.39 0.10
C SER A 168 -18.38 -3.03 -0.40
N MET A 169 -19.64 -2.94 -0.86
CA MET A 169 -20.24 -1.67 -1.30
C MET A 169 -20.37 -0.67 -0.15
N ALA A 170 -20.84 -1.14 1.02
CA ALA A 170 -20.92 -0.31 2.22
C ALA A 170 -19.53 0.17 2.67
N GLY A 171 -18.53 -0.70 2.59
CA GLY A 171 -17.16 -0.36 2.95
C GLY A 171 -16.47 0.57 1.95
N ILE A 172 -16.70 0.44 0.64
CA ILE A 172 -16.25 1.42 -0.37
C ILE A 172 -16.89 2.78 -0.14
N TYR A 173 -18.16 2.83 0.25
CA TYR A 173 -18.81 4.09 0.62
C TYR A 173 -18.18 4.69 1.89
N ALA A 174 -17.97 3.87 2.92
CA ALA A 174 -17.31 4.31 4.15
C ALA A 174 -15.88 4.79 3.92
N ASP A 175 -15.15 4.17 2.98
CA ASP A 175 -13.80 4.54 2.56
C ASP A 175 -13.69 6.01 2.13
N THR A 176 -14.72 6.54 1.47
CA THR A 176 -14.76 7.95 1.03
C THR A 176 -14.82 8.95 2.19
N GLN A 177 -15.16 8.50 3.39
CA GLN A 177 -15.24 9.31 4.60
C GLN A 177 -14.00 9.17 5.48
N VAL A 178 -13.07 8.26 5.14
CA VAL A 178 -11.85 8.06 5.90
C VAL A 178 -10.90 9.23 5.66
N GLN A 179 -10.51 9.90 6.74
CA GLN A 179 -9.65 11.08 6.68
C GLN A 179 -8.20 10.70 6.34
N VAL A 180 -7.49 11.62 5.67
CA VAL A 180 -6.04 11.53 5.46
C VAL A 180 -5.34 12.23 6.62
N ASP A 181 -4.33 11.60 7.21
CA ASP A 181 -3.49 12.20 8.24
C ASP A 181 -2.47 13.13 7.61
N THR A 182 -2.59 14.41 7.91
CA THR A 182 -1.83 15.50 7.27
C THR A 182 -0.69 16.01 8.12
N ASP A 183 -0.61 15.62 9.38
CA ASP A 183 0.38 16.13 10.32
C ASP A 183 1.50 15.11 10.52
N PHE A 184 2.69 15.45 10.04
CA PHE A 184 3.89 14.63 10.19
C PHE A 184 4.27 14.43 11.67
N LYS A 185 3.83 15.32 12.57
CA LYS A 185 4.03 15.18 14.02
C LYS A 185 3.26 14.00 14.58
N ASN A 186 2.20 13.53 13.91
CA ASN A 186 1.47 12.32 14.31
C ASN A 186 2.24 11.04 13.99
N TYR A 187 3.24 11.09 13.09
CA TYR A 187 3.98 9.91 12.65
C TYR A 187 5.09 9.50 13.63
N VAL A 188 5.57 10.45 14.44
CA VAL A 188 6.60 10.23 15.46
C VAL A 188 5.98 9.79 16.80
N PRO A 189 6.76 9.19 17.71
CA PRO A 189 6.25 8.83 19.03
C PRO A 189 5.73 10.07 19.79
N GLN A 190 4.53 9.94 20.36
CA GLN A 190 3.79 11.06 20.94
C GLN A 190 4.27 11.47 22.34
N ASP A 191 5.11 10.62 22.96
CA ASP A 191 5.72 10.76 24.27
C ASP A 191 7.13 11.40 24.22
N LEU A 192 7.59 11.81 23.04
CA LEU A 192 8.88 12.47 22.88
C LEU A 192 8.92 13.82 23.62
N PRO A 193 9.88 14.04 24.53
CA PRO A 193 10.00 15.32 25.26
C PRO A 193 10.02 16.56 24.35
N PRO A 194 10.76 16.57 23.22
CA PRO A 194 10.72 17.72 22.31
C PRO A 194 9.34 18.02 21.71
N LEU A 195 8.51 16.99 21.48
CA LEU A 195 7.16 17.19 20.95
C LEU A 195 6.22 17.73 22.05
N ILE A 196 6.40 17.26 23.29
CA ILE A 196 5.65 17.75 24.45
C ILE A 196 6.00 19.22 24.71
N ASP A 197 7.30 19.56 24.72
CA ASP A 197 7.78 20.93 24.91
C ASP A 197 7.28 21.86 23.78
N PHE A 198 7.28 21.36 22.53
CA PHE A 198 6.73 22.10 21.39
C PHE A 198 5.23 22.37 21.55
N ARG A 199 4.42 21.37 21.96
CA ARG A 199 2.98 21.57 22.21
C ARG A 199 2.73 22.58 23.32
N HIS A 200 3.46 22.45 24.42
CA HIS A 200 3.34 23.39 25.54
C HIS A 200 3.72 24.82 25.14
N MET A 201 4.78 25.00 24.34
CA MET A 201 5.13 26.29 23.76
C MET A 201 4.03 26.81 22.83
N SER A 202 3.46 25.96 21.97
CA SER A 202 2.38 26.29 21.05
C SER A 202 1.11 26.76 21.77
N ASP A 203 0.77 26.12 22.88
CA ASP A 203 -0.41 26.44 23.68
C ASP A 203 -0.28 27.80 24.40
N ILE A 204 0.94 28.19 24.81
CA ILE A 204 1.21 29.46 25.49
C ILE A 204 1.33 30.62 24.49
N PHE A 205 2.13 30.45 23.44
CA PHE A 205 2.48 31.54 22.52
C PHE A 205 1.54 31.66 21.32
N GLY A 206 0.60 30.73 21.17
CA GLY A 206 -0.19 30.57 19.95
C GLY A 206 0.66 29.88 18.87
N GLY A 207 0.05 28.97 18.13
CA GLY A 207 0.77 28.12 17.16
C GLY A 207 1.65 28.85 16.17
N THR A 208 2.57 28.08 15.58
CA THR A 208 3.60 28.58 14.67
C THR A 208 3.26 28.30 13.21
N ASP A 209 2.01 27.91 12.92
CA ASP A 209 1.63 27.55 11.56
C ASP A 209 1.62 28.83 10.72
N THR A 210 2.33 28.77 9.60
CA THR A 210 2.52 29.90 8.69
C THR A 210 2.16 29.49 7.28
N LEU A 211 1.60 30.43 6.53
CA LEU A 211 1.45 30.33 5.09
C LEU A 211 2.41 31.32 4.43
N ASP A 212 3.32 30.79 3.63
CA ASP A 212 4.41 31.56 3.07
C ASP A 212 4.10 31.94 1.62
N LEU A 213 4.38 33.18 1.24
CA LEU A 213 4.29 33.68 -0.14
C LEU A 213 5.68 34.12 -0.58
N ILE A 214 6.15 33.57 -1.70
CA ILE A 214 7.34 34.03 -2.40
C ILE A 214 6.94 35.12 -3.39
N VAL A 215 7.58 36.27 -3.29
CA VAL A 215 7.49 37.39 -4.22
C VAL A 215 8.81 37.47 -4.98
N GLN A 216 8.75 37.41 -6.32
CA GLN A 216 9.91 37.55 -7.20
C GLN A 216 9.73 38.72 -8.13
N ALA A 217 10.73 39.61 -8.19
CA ALA A 217 10.75 40.79 -9.03
C ALA A 217 12.15 41.01 -9.62
N GLY A 218 12.26 41.87 -10.63
CA GLY A 218 13.59 42.29 -11.13
C GLY A 218 14.41 43.00 -10.05
N ASP A 219 13.75 43.78 -9.20
CA ASP A 219 14.30 44.34 -7.97
C ASP A 219 13.16 44.59 -6.97
N ILE A 220 13.20 43.92 -5.82
CA ILE A 220 12.18 44.04 -4.76
C ILE A 220 12.29 45.37 -4.02
N THR A 221 13.44 46.04 -4.11
CA THR A 221 13.63 47.37 -3.52
C THR A 221 12.87 48.47 -4.27
N ASP A 222 12.24 48.12 -5.40
CA ASP A 222 11.33 49.01 -6.11
C ASP A 222 10.17 49.47 -5.18
N PRO A 223 9.91 50.79 -5.08
CA PRO A 223 8.89 51.32 -4.19
C PRO A 223 7.49 50.78 -4.46
N ASP A 224 7.10 50.62 -5.73
CA ASP A 224 5.77 50.11 -6.08
C ASP A 224 5.58 48.68 -5.59
N THR A 225 6.63 47.86 -5.68
CA THR A 225 6.65 46.49 -5.14
C THR A 225 6.54 46.48 -3.62
N MET A 226 7.29 47.33 -2.92
CA MET A 226 7.24 47.42 -1.44
C MET A 226 5.88 47.91 -0.92
N HIS A 227 5.31 48.92 -1.55
CA HIS A 227 3.98 49.43 -1.19
C HIS A 227 2.91 48.38 -1.44
N TRP A 228 2.93 47.72 -2.60
CA TRP A 228 2.00 46.64 -2.91
C TRP A 228 2.11 45.50 -1.87
N MET A 229 3.33 45.11 -1.49
CA MET A 229 3.53 44.05 -0.48
C MET A 229 2.90 44.40 0.87
N ASP A 230 3.06 45.64 1.37
CA ASP A 230 2.46 46.07 2.63
C ASP A 230 0.93 46.16 2.54
N GLU A 231 0.40 46.76 1.46
CA GLU A 231 -1.04 46.87 1.23
C GLU A 231 -1.71 45.50 1.14
N PHE A 232 -1.08 44.57 0.41
CA PHE A 232 -1.58 43.21 0.27
C PHE A 232 -1.58 42.46 1.61
N CYS A 233 -0.52 42.58 2.40
CA CYS A 233 -0.46 41.98 3.73
C CYS A 233 -1.54 42.54 4.68
N ILE A 234 -1.74 43.86 4.66
CA ILE A 234 -2.78 44.53 5.45
C ILE A 234 -4.19 44.07 5.00
N TYR A 235 -4.41 43.98 3.69
CA TYR A 235 -5.65 43.46 3.13
C TYR A 235 -5.92 42.03 3.61
N LEU A 236 -4.94 41.12 3.51
CA LEU A 236 -5.11 39.74 3.95
C LEU A 236 -5.42 39.63 5.44
N LYS A 237 -4.72 40.40 6.28
CA LYS A 237 -4.97 40.44 7.73
C LYS A 237 -6.37 40.96 8.07
N ASN A 238 -6.88 41.95 7.33
CA ASN A 238 -8.18 42.57 7.62
C ASN A 238 -9.36 41.84 6.99
N SER A 239 -9.14 41.14 5.87
CA SER A 239 -10.18 40.42 5.13
C SER A 239 -10.36 38.98 5.59
N ARG A 240 -9.36 38.39 6.27
CA ARG A 240 -9.34 36.99 6.68
C ARG A 240 -9.14 36.87 8.19
N ASP A 241 -10.16 36.37 8.88
CA ASP A 241 -10.10 36.09 10.32
C ASP A 241 -9.01 35.05 10.68
N GLN A 242 -8.66 34.19 9.73
CA GLN A 242 -7.63 33.17 9.89
C GLN A 242 -6.20 33.76 9.94
N VAL A 243 -5.98 34.94 9.36
CA VAL A 243 -4.66 35.59 9.29
C VAL A 243 -4.50 36.48 10.52
N ARG A 244 -3.80 35.99 11.54
CA ARG A 244 -3.59 36.70 12.81
C ARG A 244 -2.52 37.78 12.71
N GLY A 245 -1.54 37.58 11.83
CA GLY A 245 -0.44 38.50 11.61
C GLY A 245 0.32 38.19 10.33
N TYR A 246 1.30 39.02 10.03
CA TYR A 246 2.19 38.83 8.90
C TYR A 246 3.58 39.38 9.22
N ASP A 247 4.60 38.75 8.65
CA ASP A 247 5.97 39.23 8.62
C ASP A 247 6.40 39.40 7.16
N SER A 248 6.89 40.59 6.81
CA SER A 248 7.44 40.87 5.49
C SER A 248 8.56 41.89 5.55
N VAL A 249 9.37 41.97 4.49
CA VAL A 249 10.39 43.02 4.37
C VAL A 249 9.75 44.42 4.38
N ALA A 250 8.61 44.59 3.72
CA ALA A 250 7.89 45.86 3.67
C ALA A 250 7.43 46.31 5.07
N ALA A 251 6.90 45.39 5.88
CA ALA A 251 6.54 45.67 7.27
C ALA A 251 7.75 46.07 8.13
N SER A 252 8.88 45.41 7.89
CA SER A 252 10.13 45.64 8.64
C SER A 252 10.74 47.00 8.31
N ILE A 253 10.73 47.39 7.02
CA ILE A 253 11.15 48.71 6.55
C ILE A 253 10.22 49.80 7.08
N LYS A 254 8.90 49.58 7.00
CA LYS A 254 7.89 50.50 7.53
C LYS A 254 8.12 50.78 9.01
N LEU A 255 8.39 49.73 9.80
CA LEU A 255 8.69 49.86 11.22
C LEU A 255 10.01 50.58 11.48
N ALA A 256 11.05 50.30 10.68
CA ALA A 256 12.36 50.98 10.79
C ALA A 256 12.29 52.47 10.40
N ASN A 257 11.40 52.85 9.48
CA ASN A 257 11.25 54.21 8.97
C ASN A 257 10.11 55.00 9.67
N GLY A 258 9.72 54.59 10.88
CA GLY A 258 8.76 55.35 11.69
C GLY A 258 7.29 55.24 11.26
N GLY A 259 6.93 54.23 10.45
CA GLY A 259 5.55 53.89 10.11
C GLY A 259 5.18 54.06 8.64
N GLU A 260 6.08 54.54 7.79
CA GLU A 260 5.85 54.74 6.35
C GLU A 260 6.95 54.08 5.51
N ILE A 261 6.59 53.61 4.32
CA ILE A 261 7.54 53.07 3.33
C ILE A 261 8.03 54.23 2.46
N PRO A 262 9.34 54.44 2.28
CA PRO A 262 9.85 55.48 1.40
C PRO A 262 9.50 55.24 -0.08
N TRP A 263 9.24 56.32 -0.83
CA TRP A 263 9.12 56.28 -2.30
C TRP A 263 10.48 56.34 -3.02
N ASP A 264 11.59 56.50 -2.30
CA ASP A 264 12.95 56.47 -2.85
C ASP A 264 13.60 55.09 -2.64
N GLN A 265 13.92 54.45 -3.76
CA GLN A 265 14.60 53.15 -3.79
C GLN A 265 15.96 53.18 -3.07
N THR A 266 16.69 54.31 -3.12
CA THR A 266 17.99 54.42 -2.44
C THR A 266 17.82 54.40 -0.93
N GLN A 267 16.79 55.07 -0.43
CA GLN A 267 16.43 55.07 0.98
C GLN A 267 15.97 53.68 1.44
N ILE A 268 15.16 52.98 0.63
CA ILE A 268 14.77 51.58 0.88
C ILE A 268 16.01 50.70 1.06
N ARG A 269 16.98 50.78 0.14
CA ARG A 269 18.24 50.02 0.23
C ARG A 269 19.05 50.35 1.48
N GLY A 270 19.16 51.64 1.82
CA GLY A 270 19.85 52.05 3.05
C GLY A 270 19.19 51.52 4.33
N LEU A 271 17.85 51.43 4.35
CA LEU A 271 17.12 50.82 5.47
C LEU A 271 17.32 49.32 5.55
N ILE A 272 17.36 48.62 4.41
CA ILE A 272 17.68 47.20 4.36
C ILE A 272 19.10 46.96 4.93
N GLU A 273 20.08 47.78 4.58
CA GLU A 273 21.44 47.66 5.15
C GLU A 273 21.50 47.94 6.65
N ALA A 274 20.60 48.76 7.18
CA ALA A 274 20.53 49.11 8.60
C ALA A 274 19.85 48.03 9.47
N ILE A 275 18.98 47.20 8.89
CA ILE A 275 18.28 46.15 9.63
C ILE A 275 19.22 44.95 9.83
N PRO A 276 19.25 44.31 11.03
CA PRO A 276 20.09 43.16 11.27
C PRO A 276 19.87 42.02 10.25
N ALA A 277 20.97 41.50 9.71
CA ALA A 277 20.94 40.42 8.72
C ALA A 277 20.21 39.16 9.21
N SER A 278 20.14 38.91 10.52
CA SER A 278 19.39 37.80 11.13
C SER A 278 17.87 37.86 10.93
N ILE A 279 17.33 39.07 10.69
CA ILE A 279 15.92 39.30 10.40
C ILE A 279 15.70 39.24 8.88
N LEU A 280 16.50 40.00 8.12
CA LEU A 280 16.32 40.12 6.68
C LEU A 280 16.65 38.85 5.91
N SER A 281 17.64 38.05 6.32
CA SER A 281 17.95 36.77 5.65
C SER A 281 16.81 35.75 5.71
N ARG A 282 15.82 35.96 6.58
CA ARG A 282 14.60 35.13 6.63
C ARG A 282 13.48 35.66 5.73
N GLN A 283 13.62 36.87 5.20
CA GLN A 283 12.60 37.62 4.45
C GLN A 283 13.05 38.00 3.03
N LEU A 284 14.34 38.05 2.75
CA LEU A 284 14.96 38.45 1.49
C LEU A 284 16.09 37.48 1.14
N ASP A 285 16.12 37.05 -0.11
CA ASP A 285 17.27 36.40 -0.73
C ASP A 285 17.72 37.26 -1.92
N GLY A 286 18.92 37.83 -1.81
CA GLY A 286 19.42 38.81 -2.78
C GLY A 286 18.54 40.07 -2.88
N HIS A 287 18.33 40.53 -4.11
CA HIS A 287 17.50 41.70 -4.43
C HIS A 287 16.23 41.33 -5.22
N ASP A 288 16.07 40.09 -5.64
CA ASP A 288 15.05 39.64 -6.57
C ASP A 288 13.96 38.78 -5.92
N THR A 289 14.20 38.26 -4.70
CA THR A 289 13.29 37.32 -4.02
C THR A 289 13.01 37.73 -2.57
N ALA A 290 11.74 37.83 -2.22
CA ALA A 290 11.28 38.10 -0.85
C ALA A 290 10.23 37.09 -0.41
N LEU A 291 10.16 36.90 0.90
CA LEU A 291 9.25 36.00 1.58
C LEU A 291 8.31 36.81 2.47
N ILE A 292 7.02 36.65 2.24
CA ILE A 292 5.95 37.09 3.13
C ILE A 292 5.51 35.88 3.94
N LYS A 293 5.53 35.98 5.27
CA LYS A 293 5.01 34.92 6.15
C LYS A 293 3.71 35.37 6.77
N LEU A 294 2.62 34.68 6.48
CA LEU A 294 1.33 34.93 7.09
C LEU A 294 1.19 34.02 8.32
N ASN A 295 1.08 34.61 9.50
CA ASN A 295 0.85 33.86 10.73
C ASN A 295 -0.63 33.51 10.83
N VAL A 296 -0.92 32.21 10.80
CA VAL A 296 -2.27 31.64 10.91
C VAL A 296 -2.43 30.84 12.21
N GLY A 297 -1.48 30.94 13.15
CA GLY A 297 -1.58 30.37 14.49
C GLY A 297 -1.63 28.85 14.52
N GLN A 298 -2.76 28.30 15.02
CA GLN A 298 -3.09 26.87 14.96
C GLN A 298 -4.27 26.60 13.98
N GLU A 299 -4.68 27.61 13.19
CA GLU A 299 -5.86 27.48 12.34
C GLU A 299 -5.63 26.45 11.23
N LEU A 300 -4.41 26.29 10.71
CA LEU A 300 -4.11 25.24 9.73
C LEU A 300 -4.40 23.84 10.28
N THR A 301 -4.04 23.59 11.54
CA THR A 301 -4.34 22.33 12.22
C THR A 301 -5.85 22.16 12.46
N ASN A 302 -6.57 23.22 12.82
CA ASN A 302 -8.01 23.19 13.08
C ASN A 302 -8.87 23.08 11.80
N LEU A 303 -8.44 23.73 10.72
CA LEU A 303 -9.08 23.73 9.41
C LEU A 303 -8.96 22.37 8.71
N GLY A 304 -7.96 21.58 9.09
CA GLY A 304 -7.63 20.32 8.44
C GLY A 304 -7.20 20.51 6.98
N ALA A 305 -7.09 19.38 6.27
CA ALA A 305 -6.69 19.34 4.86
C ALA A 305 -7.54 20.24 3.97
N GLU A 306 -8.86 20.07 4.05
CA GLU A 306 -9.82 20.71 3.15
C GLU A 306 -9.95 22.21 3.42
N GLY A 307 -9.97 22.60 4.70
CA GLY A 307 -10.00 24.02 5.07
C GLY A 307 -8.70 24.73 4.71
N THR A 308 -7.55 24.05 4.83
CA THR A 308 -6.25 24.59 4.39
C THR A 308 -6.20 24.79 2.88
N ASP A 309 -6.61 23.78 2.10
CA ASP A 309 -6.67 23.88 0.63
C ASP A 309 -7.63 24.99 0.18
N ARG A 310 -8.76 25.15 0.89
CA ARG A 310 -9.69 26.26 0.66
C ARG A 310 -9.04 27.61 0.93
N LEU A 311 -8.34 27.77 2.05
CA LEU A 311 -7.65 29.01 2.41
C LEU A 311 -6.58 29.37 1.36
N ILE A 312 -5.77 28.39 0.94
CA ILE A 312 -4.77 28.55 -0.13
C ILE A 312 -5.44 29.04 -1.42
N LYS A 313 -6.51 28.37 -1.88
CA LYS A 313 -7.25 28.77 -3.10
C LYS A 313 -7.90 30.14 -2.99
N GLU A 314 -8.32 30.52 -1.80
CA GLU A 314 -8.90 31.83 -1.54
C GLU A 314 -7.83 32.93 -1.60
N ILE A 315 -6.63 32.68 -1.05
CA ILE A 315 -5.49 33.60 -1.15
C ILE A 315 -4.98 33.71 -2.59
N ASP A 316 -5.01 32.62 -3.39
CA ASP A 316 -4.68 32.69 -4.82
C ASP A 316 -5.62 33.61 -5.58
N LYS A 317 -6.92 33.62 -5.23
CA LYS A 317 -7.88 34.57 -5.80
C LYS A 317 -7.58 36.00 -5.36
N ASP A 318 -7.19 36.19 -4.11
CA ASP A 318 -6.82 37.50 -3.57
C ASP A 318 -5.57 38.06 -4.28
N ILE A 319 -4.58 37.24 -4.62
CA ILE A 319 -3.40 37.64 -5.41
C ILE A 319 -3.82 38.13 -6.80
N VAL A 320 -4.79 37.47 -7.44
CA VAL A 320 -5.30 37.88 -8.76
C VAL A 320 -6.13 39.16 -8.68
N TRP A 321 -6.84 39.39 -7.57
CA TRP A 321 -7.63 40.59 -7.35
C TRP A 321 -6.76 41.81 -7.00
N HIS A 322 -5.82 41.65 -6.08
CA HIS A 322 -4.78 42.62 -5.74
C HIS A 322 -3.55 42.41 -6.63
N GLN A 323 -3.71 42.70 -7.93
CA GLN A 323 -2.67 42.42 -8.93
C GLN A 323 -1.31 43.02 -8.53
N PRO A 324 -0.23 42.21 -8.54
CA PRO A 324 1.10 42.70 -8.29
C PRO A 324 1.58 43.63 -9.44
N PRO A 325 2.53 44.54 -9.17
CA PRO A 325 3.08 45.41 -10.21
C PRO A 325 3.66 44.65 -11.41
N PRO A 326 3.75 45.27 -12.60
CA PRO A 326 4.30 44.61 -13.78
C PRO A 326 5.71 44.08 -13.54
N GLY A 327 5.94 42.80 -13.83
CA GLY A 327 7.24 42.16 -13.61
C GLY A 327 7.44 41.55 -12.22
N VAL A 328 6.43 41.64 -11.34
CA VAL A 328 6.40 40.96 -10.05
C VAL A 328 5.53 39.70 -10.15
N SER A 329 6.06 38.57 -9.67
CA SER A 329 5.34 37.30 -9.58
C SER A 329 5.24 36.82 -8.15
N VAL A 330 4.09 36.27 -7.78
CA VAL A 330 3.77 35.86 -6.41
C VAL A 330 3.32 34.41 -6.43
N ARG A 331 3.88 33.58 -5.56
CA ARG A 331 3.52 32.16 -5.45
C ARG A 331 3.44 31.74 -3.99
N GLN A 332 2.45 30.94 -3.65
CA GLN A 332 2.37 30.34 -2.32
C GLN A 332 3.39 29.20 -2.18
N THR A 333 3.95 29.05 -0.99
CA THR A 333 4.95 28.03 -0.65
C THR A 333 4.83 27.66 0.83
N GLY A 334 5.84 26.95 1.34
CA GLY A 334 5.93 26.54 2.73
C GLY A 334 5.23 25.22 3.00
N ASP A 335 5.35 24.77 4.24
CA ASP A 335 4.95 23.42 4.62
C ASP A 335 3.46 23.17 4.37
N ALA A 336 2.58 24.16 4.60
CA ALA A 336 1.14 24.02 4.38
C ALA A 336 0.76 23.74 2.91
N VAL A 337 1.43 24.42 1.96
CA VAL A 337 1.21 24.22 0.52
C VAL A 337 1.79 22.88 0.06
N VAL A 338 2.96 22.52 0.58
CA VAL A 338 3.54 21.19 0.33
C VAL A 338 2.63 20.09 0.86
N MET A 339 2.08 20.23 2.07
CA MET A 339 1.19 19.23 2.67
C MET A 339 -0.11 19.05 1.90
N THR A 340 -0.77 20.14 1.47
CA THR A 340 -1.97 20.04 0.62
C THR A 340 -1.69 19.36 -0.72
N THR A 341 -0.53 19.66 -1.32
CA THR A 341 -0.07 18.97 -2.54
C THR A 341 0.16 17.48 -2.29
N VAL A 342 0.79 17.11 -1.17
CA VAL A 342 1.00 15.71 -0.77
C VAL A 342 -0.34 15.01 -0.54
N ILE A 343 -1.33 15.66 0.08
CA ILE A 343 -2.66 15.08 0.30
C ILE A 343 -3.38 14.80 -1.04
N GLY A 344 -3.33 15.74 -1.97
CA GLY A 344 -3.88 15.55 -3.32
C GLY A 344 -3.20 14.38 -4.05
N ALA A 345 -1.87 14.29 -3.90
CA ALA A 345 -1.06 13.18 -4.40
C ALA A 345 -1.43 11.82 -3.76
N LEU A 346 -1.74 11.78 -2.45
CA LEU A 346 -2.13 10.57 -1.74
C LEU A 346 -3.54 10.10 -2.12
N THR A 347 -4.50 11.02 -2.16
CA THR A 347 -5.90 10.73 -2.47
C THR A 347 -6.06 10.21 -3.90
N THR A 348 -5.52 10.93 -4.88
CA THR A 348 -5.55 10.52 -6.29
C THR A 348 -4.66 9.30 -6.51
N GLY A 349 -3.43 9.36 -6.02
CA GLY A 349 -2.44 8.29 -6.20
C GLY A 349 -2.86 6.95 -5.63
N ARG A 350 -3.64 6.92 -4.53
CA ARG A 350 -4.19 5.66 -3.98
C ARG A 350 -5.06 4.91 -4.98
N THR A 351 -5.97 5.62 -5.64
CA THR A 351 -6.87 5.02 -6.63
C THR A 351 -6.11 4.59 -7.87
N GLU A 352 -5.16 5.40 -8.34
CA GLU A 352 -4.31 5.09 -9.49
C GLU A 352 -3.43 3.86 -9.24
N MET A 353 -2.74 3.78 -8.10
CA MET A 353 -1.92 2.63 -7.73
C MET A 353 -2.77 1.35 -7.65
N THR A 354 -3.95 1.42 -7.04
CA THR A 354 -4.83 0.25 -6.90
C THR A 354 -5.36 -0.21 -8.26
N LEU A 355 -5.81 0.71 -9.11
CA LEU A 355 -6.31 0.41 -10.44
C LEU A 355 -5.20 -0.12 -11.36
N LEU A 356 -4.02 0.48 -11.30
CA LEU A 356 -2.87 0.03 -12.08
C LEU A 356 -2.40 -1.35 -11.61
N GLY A 357 -2.34 -1.60 -10.30
CA GLY A 357 -2.07 -2.92 -9.74
C GLY A 357 -3.09 -3.96 -10.21
N LEU A 358 -4.38 -3.62 -10.17
CA LEU A 358 -5.46 -4.47 -10.68
C LEU A 358 -5.25 -4.84 -12.15
N VAL A 359 -5.00 -3.85 -13.00
CA VAL A 359 -4.80 -4.04 -14.44
C VAL A 359 -3.55 -4.87 -14.72
N LEU A 360 -2.43 -4.59 -14.04
CA LEU A 360 -1.18 -5.34 -14.22
C LEU A 360 -1.32 -6.80 -13.80
N ILE A 361 -1.88 -7.04 -12.61
CA ILE A 361 -2.10 -8.40 -12.09
C ILE A 361 -3.03 -9.17 -13.02
N PHE A 362 -4.17 -8.58 -13.41
CA PHE A 362 -5.11 -9.21 -14.32
C PHE A 362 -4.48 -9.49 -15.69
N ALA A 363 -3.73 -8.54 -16.27
CA ALA A 363 -3.07 -8.71 -17.56
C ALA A 363 -2.04 -9.85 -17.54
N VAL A 364 -1.25 -9.95 -16.47
CA VAL A 364 -0.27 -11.02 -16.31
C VAL A 364 -0.97 -12.37 -16.10
N LEU A 365 -1.99 -12.44 -15.24
CA LEU A 365 -2.79 -13.66 -15.06
C LEU A 365 -3.45 -14.10 -16.37
N LEU A 366 -3.95 -13.15 -17.17
CA LEU A 366 -4.54 -13.42 -18.49
C LEU A 366 -3.49 -13.95 -19.47
N LEU A 367 -2.27 -13.43 -19.44
CA LEU A 367 -1.16 -13.90 -20.27
C LEU A 367 -0.75 -15.34 -19.89
N ILE A 368 -0.68 -15.63 -18.59
CA ILE A 368 -0.29 -16.93 -18.04
C ILE A 368 -1.36 -17.98 -18.31
N TYR A 369 -2.61 -17.70 -17.92
CA TYR A 369 -3.70 -18.69 -18.01
C TYR A 369 -4.37 -18.75 -19.38
N ARG A 370 -4.28 -17.67 -20.18
CA ARG A 370 -4.95 -17.53 -21.47
C ARG A 370 -6.47 -17.80 -21.38
N ASP A 371 -7.04 -17.60 -20.21
CA ASP A 371 -8.44 -17.85 -19.88
C ASP A 371 -8.94 -16.70 -18.99
N LEU A 372 -9.93 -15.98 -19.50
CA LEU A 372 -10.48 -14.79 -18.86
C LEU A 372 -11.07 -15.10 -17.47
N ILE A 373 -11.69 -16.27 -17.32
CA ILE A 373 -12.33 -16.69 -16.07
C ILE A 373 -11.25 -17.01 -15.04
N LYS A 374 -10.25 -17.81 -15.42
CA LYS A 374 -9.14 -18.15 -14.52
C LYS A 374 -8.32 -16.94 -14.11
N ALA A 375 -8.16 -15.96 -14.99
CA ALA A 375 -7.47 -14.72 -14.67
C ALA A 375 -8.25 -13.80 -13.72
N LEU A 376 -9.58 -13.77 -13.82
CA LEU A 376 -10.42 -12.91 -13.01
C LEU A 376 -10.69 -13.48 -11.60
N LEU A 377 -10.71 -14.81 -11.48
CA LEU A 377 -11.07 -15.53 -10.24
C LEU A 377 -10.24 -15.12 -9.01
N PRO A 378 -8.89 -15.01 -9.07
CA PRO A 378 -8.09 -14.58 -7.92
C PRO A 378 -8.26 -13.10 -7.56
N VAL A 379 -8.71 -12.28 -8.50
CA VAL A 379 -8.78 -10.82 -8.36
C VAL A 379 -10.09 -10.37 -7.70
N LEU A 380 -11.22 -11.01 -8.03
CA LEU A 380 -12.53 -10.62 -7.51
C LEU A 380 -12.66 -10.62 -5.98
N PRO A 381 -12.18 -11.65 -5.24
CA PRO A 381 -12.23 -11.63 -3.78
C PRO A 381 -11.36 -10.52 -3.19
N MET A 382 -10.28 -10.14 -3.87
CA MET A 382 -9.42 -9.04 -3.40
C MET A 382 -10.11 -7.68 -3.51
N LEU A 383 -10.96 -7.46 -4.51
CA LEU A 383 -11.82 -6.27 -4.58
C LEU A 383 -12.82 -6.23 -3.40
N VAL A 384 -13.34 -7.39 -3.00
CA VAL A 384 -14.19 -7.50 -1.80
C VAL A 384 -13.41 -7.09 -0.55
N VAL A 385 -12.17 -7.58 -0.40
CA VAL A 385 -11.28 -7.23 0.73
C VAL A 385 -10.98 -5.73 0.74
N ILE A 386 -10.68 -5.10 -0.40
CA ILE A 386 -10.45 -3.66 -0.50
C ILE A 386 -11.67 -2.89 0.04
N GLY A 387 -12.88 -3.29 -0.39
CA GLY A 387 -14.10 -2.66 0.12
C GLY A 387 -14.28 -2.87 1.62
N TRP A 388 -14.12 -4.09 2.12
CA TRP A 388 -14.22 -4.38 3.56
C TRP A 388 -13.20 -3.57 4.37
N MET A 389 -11.99 -3.40 3.86
CA MET A 389 -10.94 -2.61 4.51
C MET A 389 -11.31 -1.13 4.63
N GLY A 390 -11.97 -0.54 3.63
CA GLY A 390 -12.52 0.81 3.75
C GLY A 390 -13.52 0.93 4.90
N GLY A 391 -14.39 -0.07 5.07
CA GLY A 391 -15.32 -0.15 6.21
C GLY A 391 -14.61 -0.33 7.55
N VAL A 392 -13.58 -1.17 7.62
CA VAL A 392 -12.77 -1.37 8.84
C VAL A 392 -12.04 -0.09 9.23
N MET A 393 -11.41 0.60 8.27
CA MET A 393 -10.69 1.84 8.53
C MET A 393 -11.62 2.94 9.05
N TYR A 394 -12.83 3.05 8.48
CA TYR A 394 -13.85 3.97 8.96
C TYR A 394 -14.30 3.65 10.39
N LEU A 395 -14.64 2.38 10.67
CA LEU A 395 -15.15 1.98 11.99
C LEU A 395 -14.07 2.04 13.09
N ALA A 396 -12.81 1.85 12.73
CA ALA A 396 -11.69 1.91 13.65
C ALA A 396 -11.06 3.31 13.79
N ASP A 397 -11.65 4.34 13.16
CA ASP A 397 -11.15 5.72 13.12
C ASP A 397 -9.68 5.81 12.67
N MET A 398 -9.31 4.95 11.72
CA MET A 398 -7.96 4.88 11.17
C MET A 398 -7.80 5.85 10.00
N LYS A 399 -6.76 6.68 10.03
CA LYS A 399 -6.50 7.68 8.99
C LYS A 399 -5.55 7.15 7.91
N TYR A 400 -5.69 7.69 6.69
CA TYR A 400 -4.76 7.43 5.60
C TYR A 400 -3.43 8.16 5.79
N THR A 401 -2.35 7.40 5.78
CA THR A 401 -0.96 7.85 5.64
C THR A 401 -0.40 7.43 4.28
N PRO A 402 0.77 7.97 3.85
CA PRO A 402 1.44 7.52 2.63
C PRO A 402 1.67 6.02 2.51
N LEU A 403 1.86 5.33 3.62
CA LEU A 403 2.01 3.87 3.65
C LEU A 403 0.67 3.16 3.48
N THR A 404 -0.35 3.53 4.25
CA THR A 404 -1.68 2.90 4.16
C THR A 404 -2.39 3.18 2.82
N ALA A 405 -2.03 4.26 2.12
CA ALA A 405 -2.51 4.53 0.77
C ALA A 405 -2.11 3.44 -0.25
N THR A 406 -1.08 2.65 0.05
CA THR A 406 -0.62 1.54 -0.81
C THR A 406 -1.42 0.26 -0.64
N LEU A 407 -2.29 0.20 0.38
CA LEU A 407 -2.95 -1.02 0.82
C LEU A 407 -3.78 -1.69 -0.27
N GLY A 408 -4.43 -0.92 -1.15
CA GLY A 408 -5.22 -1.48 -2.25
C GLY A 408 -4.36 -2.33 -3.19
N ALA A 409 -3.22 -1.80 -3.63
CA ALA A 409 -2.25 -2.54 -4.44
C ALA A 409 -1.63 -3.73 -3.67
N LEU A 410 -1.34 -3.54 -2.38
CA LEU A 410 -0.76 -4.59 -1.53
C LEU A 410 -1.73 -5.76 -1.33
N ILE A 411 -3.02 -5.50 -1.10
CA ILE A 411 -4.08 -6.51 -1.00
C ILE A 411 -4.20 -7.28 -2.31
N LEU A 412 -4.17 -6.58 -3.44
CA LEU A 412 -4.22 -7.24 -4.75
C LEU A 412 -3.01 -8.15 -4.97
N GLY A 413 -1.80 -7.67 -4.66
CA GLY A 413 -0.57 -8.45 -4.80
C GLY A 413 -0.54 -9.65 -3.85
N VAL A 414 -0.38 -9.37 -2.55
CA VAL A 414 -0.18 -10.39 -1.51
C VAL A 414 -1.44 -11.22 -1.25
N GLY A 415 -2.63 -10.62 -1.35
CA GLY A 415 -3.87 -11.34 -1.09
C GLY A 415 -4.24 -12.32 -2.22
N SER A 416 -3.99 -11.94 -3.49
CA SER A 416 -4.32 -12.82 -4.62
C SER A 416 -3.44 -14.07 -4.69
N GLU A 417 -2.25 -14.04 -4.10
CA GLU A 417 -1.36 -15.20 -3.97
C GLU A 417 -2.07 -16.42 -3.34
N TYR A 418 -2.79 -16.23 -2.22
CA TYR A 418 -3.51 -17.32 -1.58
C TYR A 418 -4.61 -17.90 -2.47
N ALA A 419 -5.32 -17.04 -3.21
CA ALA A 419 -6.34 -17.46 -4.16
C ALA A 419 -5.74 -18.21 -5.35
N ILE A 420 -4.58 -17.78 -5.87
CA ILE A 420 -3.86 -18.45 -6.96
C ILE A 420 -3.40 -19.85 -6.52
N LEU A 421 -2.76 -19.99 -5.36
CA LEU A 421 -2.29 -21.28 -4.86
C LEU A 421 -3.44 -22.26 -4.61
N MET A 422 -4.56 -21.76 -4.05
CA MET A 422 -5.79 -22.53 -3.90
C MET A 422 -6.36 -22.96 -5.26
N MET A 423 -6.36 -22.06 -6.25
CA MET A 423 -6.82 -22.33 -7.61
C MET A 423 -5.99 -23.39 -8.32
N GLU A 424 -4.67 -23.26 -8.29
CA GLU A 424 -3.73 -24.19 -8.91
C GLU A 424 -3.95 -25.60 -8.38
N ARG A 425 -4.04 -25.73 -7.05
CA ARG A 425 -4.25 -27.04 -6.44
C ARG A 425 -5.64 -27.59 -6.73
N PHE A 426 -6.66 -26.75 -6.83
CA PHE A 426 -7.99 -27.18 -7.25
C PHE A 426 -7.97 -27.77 -8.65
N TYR A 427 -7.37 -27.08 -9.62
CA TYR A 427 -7.28 -27.61 -10.99
C TYR A 427 -6.35 -28.83 -11.09
N GLU A 428 -5.30 -28.94 -10.27
CA GLU A 428 -4.45 -30.13 -10.20
C GLU A 428 -5.24 -31.37 -9.74
N GLU A 429 -6.05 -31.24 -8.68
CA GLU A 429 -6.89 -32.35 -8.19
C GLU A 429 -8.07 -32.64 -9.13
N LEU A 430 -8.67 -31.60 -9.72
CA LEU A 430 -9.75 -31.75 -10.70
C LEU A 430 -9.30 -32.55 -11.93
N ALA A 431 -8.06 -32.34 -12.40
CA ALA A 431 -7.50 -33.10 -13.51
C ALA A 431 -7.31 -34.60 -13.18
N LYS A 432 -7.17 -34.97 -11.90
CA LYS A 432 -6.99 -36.35 -11.44
C LYS A 432 -8.31 -37.07 -11.20
N ILE A 433 -9.29 -36.39 -10.60
CA ILE A 433 -10.54 -36.99 -10.09
C ILE A 433 -11.69 -36.81 -11.08
N GLY A 434 -11.74 -35.66 -11.77
CA GLY A 434 -12.80 -35.30 -12.69
C GLY A 434 -14.11 -34.82 -12.04
N GLU A 435 -14.25 -34.89 -10.71
CA GLU A 435 -15.42 -34.43 -9.97
C GLU A 435 -15.11 -33.14 -9.18
N PRO A 436 -15.77 -32.00 -9.49
CA PRO A 436 -15.45 -30.71 -8.87
C PRO A 436 -15.61 -30.63 -7.35
N MET A 437 -16.61 -31.29 -6.77
CA MET A 437 -16.83 -31.22 -5.32
C MET A 437 -15.75 -32.00 -4.56
N GLU A 438 -15.44 -33.22 -5.01
CA GLU A 438 -14.41 -34.07 -4.43
C GLU A 438 -13.01 -33.44 -4.59
N ALA A 439 -12.70 -32.89 -5.76
CA ALA A 439 -11.47 -32.13 -5.98
C ALA A 439 -11.34 -30.98 -4.98
N LEU A 440 -12.41 -30.19 -4.80
CA LEU A 440 -12.40 -29.08 -3.86
C LEU A 440 -12.20 -29.51 -2.41
N LYS A 441 -12.83 -30.61 -1.98
CA LYS A 441 -12.65 -31.15 -0.62
C LYS A 441 -11.22 -31.58 -0.37
N ILE A 442 -10.61 -32.27 -1.34
CA ILE A 442 -9.21 -32.69 -1.26
C ILE A 442 -8.28 -31.47 -1.23
N THR A 443 -8.53 -30.47 -2.09
CA THR A 443 -7.77 -29.22 -2.09
C THR A 443 -7.88 -28.50 -0.74
N ALA A 444 -9.11 -28.26 -0.25
CA ALA A 444 -9.37 -27.61 1.03
C ALA A 444 -8.68 -28.32 2.19
N ARG A 445 -8.68 -29.65 2.20
CA ARG A 445 -8.07 -30.45 3.27
C ARG A 445 -6.54 -30.47 3.19
N ARG A 446 -5.96 -30.59 1.99
CA ARG A 446 -4.50 -30.70 1.80
C ARG A 446 -3.78 -29.36 1.85
N ILE A 447 -4.24 -28.40 1.05
CA ILE A 447 -3.54 -27.11 0.92
C ILE A 447 -4.07 -26.06 1.90
N GLY A 448 -5.31 -26.19 2.37
CA GLY A 448 -5.91 -25.21 3.28
C GLY A 448 -5.10 -25.03 4.57
N SER A 449 -4.59 -26.12 5.18
CA SER A 449 -3.73 -25.99 6.37
C SER A 449 -2.39 -25.33 6.07
N ALA A 450 -1.82 -25.59 4.88
CA ALA A 450 -0.58 -24.94 4.44
C ALA A 450 -0.78 -23.44 4.21
N LEU A 451 -1.90 -23.06 3.58
CA LEU A 451 -2.28 -21.67 3.34
C LEU A 451 -2.56 -20.91 4.64
N ILE A 452 -3.20 -21.54 5.64
CA ILE A 452 -3.36 -20.90 6.96
C ILE A 452 -2.02 -20.73 7.66
N ALA A 453 -1.13 -21.73 7.62
CA ALA A 453 0.19 -21.61 8.22
C ALA A 453 1.00 -20.48 7.57
N SER A 454 1.02 -20.45 6.23
CA SER A 454 1.61 -19.38 5.43
C SER A 454 1.02 -18.01 5.80
N GLY A 455 -0.30 -17.88 5.75
CA GLY A 455 -1.01 -16.66 6.10
C GLY A 455 -0.72 -16.17 7.53
N LEU A 456 -0.61 -17.08 8.50
CA LEU A 456 -0.20 -16.76 9.86
C LEU A 456 1.24 -16.24 9.92
N THR A 457 2.16 -16.79 9.15
CA THR A 457 3.54 -16.24 9.09
C THR A 457 3.57 -14.83 8.50
N THR A 458 2.74 -14.56 7.49
CA THR A 458 2.58 -13.21 6.95
C THR A 458 1.97 -12.28 8.01
N VAL A 459 0.90 -12.70 8.69
CA VAL A 459 0.30 -11.96 9.81
C VAL A 459 1.34 -11.63 10.89
N PHE A 460 2.15 -12.60 11.33
CA PHE A 460 3.19 -12.35 12.33
C PHE A 460 4.32 -11.43 11.81
N GLY A 461 4.69 -11.55 10.54
CA GLY A 461 5.67 -10.67 9.89
C GLY A 461 5.21 -9.21 9.89
N PHE A 462 3.95 -8.96 9.52
CA PHE A 462 3.36 -7.61 9.56
C PHE A 462 3.03 -7.16 10.99
N ALA A 463 2.65 -8.06 11.90
CA ALA A 463 2.37 -7.74 13.29
C ALA A 463 3.61 -7.17 14.01
N ALA A 464 4.82 -7.54 13.59
CA ALA A 464 6.04 -6.94 14.11
C ALA A 464 6.11 -5.41 13.88
N LEU A 465 5.44 -4.89 12.84
CA LEU A 465 5.35 -3.44 12.59
C LEU A 465 4.47 -2.73 13.63
N ILE A 466 3.50 -3.42 14.24
CA ILE A 466 2.64 -2.90 15.32
C ILE A 466 3.48 -2.59 16.56
N SER A 467 4.60 -3.27 16.77
CA SER A 467 5.51 -2.95 17.87
C SER A 467 6.34 -1.68 17.65
N SER A 468 6.23 -1.04 16.47
CA SER A 468 6.97 0.19 16.18
C SER A 468 6.45 1.37 17.04
N PRO A 469 7.35 2.17 17.63
CA PRO A 469 6.96 3.41 18.32
C PRO A 469 6.55 4.51 17.33
N PHE A 470 6.88 4.37 16.05
CA PHE A 470 6.46 5.29 15.00
C PHE A 470 5.04 4.95 14.53
N LEU A 471 4.11 5.87 14.73
CA LEU A 471 2.69 5.66 14.49
C LEU A 471 2.37 5.35 13.02
N ILE A 472 3.13 5.93 12.08
CA ILE A 472 2.98 5.64 10.64
C ILE A 472 3.23 4.15 10.33
N THR A 473 4.23 3.54 10.96
CA THR A 473 4.59 2.13 10.77
C THR A 473 3.65 1.22 11.56
N ASN A 474 3.29 1.60 12.78
CA ASN A 474 2.33 0.89 13.61
C ASN A 474 0.96 0.78 12.93
N ASN A 475 0.40 1.91 12.49
CA ASN A 475 -0.89 1.96 11.81
C ASN A 475 -0.86 1.14 10.53
N PHE A 476 0.21 1.28 9.73
CA PHE A 476 0.39 0.46 8.53
C PHE A 476 0.43 -1.05 8.85
N GLY A 477 1.13 -1.45 9.92
CA GLY A 477 1.14 -2.83 10.41
C GLY A 477 -0.25 -3.32 10.77
N SER A 478 -0.98 -2.57 11.59
CA SER A 478 -2.33 -2.92 12.05
C SER A 478 -3.31 -3.09 10.90
N VAL A 479 -3.37 -2.12 9.99
CA VAL A 479 -4.26 -2.16 8.82
C VAL A 479 -3.89 -3.32 7.90
N THR A 480 -2.60 -3.62 7.71
CA THR A 480 -2.17 -4.71 6.84
C THR A 480 -2.42 -6.09 7.44
N VAL A 481 -2.22 -6.28 8.76
CA VAL A 481 -2.58 -7.52 9.44
C VAL A 481 -4.08 -7.83 9.27
N LEU A 482 -4.94 -6.82 9.48
CA LEU A 482 -6.38 -6.94 9.23
C LEU A 482 -6.67 -7.32 7.77
N ALA A 483 -5.99 -6.67 6.83
CA ALA A 483 -6.16 -6.96 5.41
C ALA A 483 -5.78 -8.41 5.03
N ILE A 484 -4.69 -8.94 5.58
CA ILE A 484 -4.27 -10.33 5.33
C ILE A 484 -5.27 -11.32 5.95
N ILE A 485 -5.77 -11.05 7.15
CA ILE A 485 -6.81 -11.87 7.79
C ILE A 485 -8.06 -11.91 6.92
N LEU A 486 -8.49 -10.76 6.39
CA LEU A 486 -9.64 -10.69 5.48
C LEU A 486 -9.34 -11.36 4.13
N ALA A 487 -8.11 -11.29 3.61
CA ALA A 487 -7.71 -12.00 2.39
C ALA A 487 -7.76 -13.53 2.56
N LEU A 488 -7.30 -14.06 3.70
CA LEU A 488 -7.43 -15.49 4.03
C LEU A 488 -8.90 -15.87 4.18
N LEU A 489 -9.69 -15.07 4.90
CA LEU A 489 -11.12 -15.32 5.10
C LEU A 489 -11.86 -15.36 3.76
N THR A 490 -11.63 -14.38 2.88
CA THR A 490 -12.25 -14.32 1.55
C THR A 490 -11.77 -15.44 0.63
N THR A 491 -10.53 -15.91 0.78
CA THR A 491 -10.00 -17.08 0.04
C THR A 491 -10.78 -18.35 0.38
N PHE A 492 -11.07 -18.62 1.65
CA PHE A 492 -11.81 -19.82 2.05
C PHE A 492 -13.34 -19.69 1.98
N THR A 493 -13.86 -18.50 1.69
CA THR A 493 -15.31 -18.24 1.63
C THR A 493 -15.76 -17.81 0.23
N VAL A 494 -15.45 -16.57 -0.16
CA VAL A 494 -15.87 -15.95 -1.42
C VAL A 494 -15.20 -16.63 -2.61
N PHE A 495 -13.88 -16.80 -2.56
CA PHE A 495 -13.11 -17.38 -3.67
C PHE A 495 -13.54 -18.83 -3.96
N VAL A 496 -13.63 -19.69 -2.93
CA VAL A 496 -14.08 -21.08 -3.07
C VAL A 496 -15.45 -21.17 -3.75
N VAL A 497 -16.39 -20.31 -3.34
CA VAL A 497 -17.73 -20.25 -3.96
C VAL A 497 -17.67 -19.81 -5.41
N LEU A 498 -16.91 -18.76 -5.73
CA LEU A 498 -16.76 -18.27 -7.11
C LEU A 498 -16.12 -19.34 -8.00
N MET A 499 -15.02 -19.92 -7.56
CA MET A 499 -14.29 -20.97 -8.26
C MET A 499 -15.18 -22.18 -8.57
N TYR A 500 -15.84 -22.76 -7.55
CA TYR A 500 -16.71 -23.93 -7.71
C TYR A 500 -17.88 -23.67 -8.67
N ARG A 501 -18.54 -22.50 -8.54
CA ARG A 501 -19.69 -22.15 -9.37
C ARG A 501 -19.30 -21.86 -10.82
N MET A 502 -18.16 -21.22 -11.05
CA MET A 502 -17.66 -20.96 -12.39
C MET A 502 -17.27 -22.27 -13.09
N GLU A 503 -16.68 -23.22 -12.37
CA GLU A 503 -16.33 -24.53 -12.94
C GLU A 503 -17.56 -25.35 -13.32
N ILE A 504 -18.56 -25.47 -12.43
CA ILE A 504 -19.83 -26.16 -12.80
C ILE A 504 -20.46 -25.53 -14.05
N ARG A 505 -20.48 -24.19 -14.13
CA ARG A 505 -21.05 -23.49 -15.28
C ARG A 505 -20.24 -23.77 -16.55
N ARG A 506 -18.91 -23.83 -16.44
CA ARG A 506 -18.01 -24.20 -17.55
C ARG A 506 -18.30 -25.61 -18.04
N SER A 507 -18.31 -26.60 -17.14
CA SER A 507 -18.58 -28.00 -17.51
C SER A 507 -19.98 -28.16 -18.14
N ALA A 508 -21.00 -27.44 -17.63
CA ALA A 508 -22.34 -27.45 -18.21
C ALA A 508 -22.36 -26.87 -19.64
N VAL A 509 -21.63 -25.77 -19.89
CA VAL A 509 -21.53 -25.16 -21.22
C VAL A 509 -20.75 -26.05 -22.19
N GLU A 510 -19.66 -26.68 -21.74
CA GLU A 510 -18.88 -27.62 -22.57
C GLU A 510 -19.70 -28.87 -22.92
N ASN A 511 -20.43 -29.45 -21.96
CA ASN A 511 -21.34 -30.56 -22.21
C ASN A 511 -22.48 -30.19 -23.18
N ALA A 512 -23.07 -28.99 -23.01
CA ALA A 512 -24.09 -28.50 -23.94
C ALA A 512 -23.53 -28.32 -25.37
N LYS A 513 -22.32 -27.78 -25.52
CA LYS A 513 -21.64 -27.67 -26.83
C LYS A 513 -21.35 -29.04 -27.45
N TYR A 514 -20.94 -30.01 -26.63
CA TYR A 514 -20.67 -31.38 -27.08
C TYR A 514 -21.96 -32.05 -27.60
N GLU A 515 -23.04 -32.01 -26.82
CA GLU A 515 -24.34 -32.55 -27.22
C GLU A 515 -24.91 -31.85 -28.46
N LEU A 516 -24.76 -30.52 -28.57
CA LEU A 516 -25.15 -29.78 -29.78
C LEU A 516 -24.36 -30.25 -31.00
N LYS A 517 -23.04 -30.42 -30.87
CA LYS A 517 -22.17 -30.88 -31.96
C LYS A 517 -22.47 -32.32 -32.37
N LYS A 518 -22.83 -33.17 -31.41
CA LYS A 518 -23.29 -34.55 -31.63
C LYS A 518 -24.64 -34.57 -32.36
N ALA A 519 -25.59 -33.73 -31.96
CA ALA A 519 -26.88 -33.57 -32.63
C ALA A 519 -26.70 -33.09 -34.09
N PHE A 520 -25.85 -32.10 -34.34
CA PHE A 520 -25.53 -31.64 -35.70
C PHE A 520 -24.90 -32.73 -36.56
N ARG A 521 -24.01 -33.58 -36.02
CA ARG A 521 -23.44 -34.73 -36.76
C ARG A 521 -24.49 -35.78 -37.11
N LEU A 522 -25.45 -36.04 -36.21
CA LEU A 522 -26.53 -37.00 -36.46
C LEU A 522 -27.52 -36.49 -37.53
N ILE A 523 -27.73 -35.18 -37.61
CA ILE A 523 -28.56 -34.54 -38.65
C ILE A 523 -27.81 -34.52 -39.99
N ALA A 524 -26.52 -34.18 -40.00
CA ALA A 524 -25.71 -34.14 -41.23
C ALA A 524 -25.38 -35.52 -41.81
N GLY A 525 -25.35 -36.58 -40.99
CA GLY A 525 -25.11 -37.97 -41.44
C GLY A 525 -26.35 -38.71 -41.94
N ARG A 526 -27.51 -38.04 -42.03
CA ARG A 526 -28.78 -38.60 -42.56
C ARG A 526 -29.16 -38.05 -43.94
N GLY A 527 -28.25 -37.33 -44.62
CA GLY A 527 -28.43 -36.79 -45.96
C GLY A 527 -27.92 -37.72 -47.06
#